data_AF-A0A967GQK0-F1
#
_entry.id   AF-A0A967GQK0-F1
#
_cell.length_a   1.000
_cell.length_b   1.000
_cell.length_c   1.000
_cell.angle_alpha   90.00
_cell.angle_beta   90.00
_cell.angle_gamma   90.00
#
_symmetry.space_group_name_H-M   'P 1'
#
loop_
_entity.id
_entity.type
_entity.pdbx_description
1 polymer ?
#
loop_
_entity_poly.entity_id
_entity_poly.type
_entity_poly.pdbx_seq_one_letter_code
_entity_poly.pdbx_strand_id
1 'polypeptide(L)'
;VKAGISARIADNRVYPIRINPGVNRGYINVLNGFNSNTIDPKTFKLVNVTGASGMAIYRGDNFPAALSGTAFVTEPCGNLVTALSVKDGDGKLVGGHLYKEREFLASTDERFRPVNAFTAPDGSLYILDMYHGIIQHKTYVTSYLRKQILSRKLDGPPNGHGRIYRIRHQDKPRGPAPRLEDLAAARLVPYLSHPNGWWRDTAQRLIVERGDASLAKPLEATLTDSAKPLGQIHALWTLEGLGLLAPDHIGYLLESGNDKLASSALFAAVSLPPLGRQEVAAAAKSFRAGKESAIYLARLLAEAADPKALDALVTVLQEHGGRPLVREAAFAGLEGHEAVFLGVNNGRYQDKDFLKWLEEALNKNLKKVEPPRIEGEHLASYQRGEKLYMGRAACIGCHGADGN
;
A
#
# COMPACT_ATOMS: atom_id res chain seq x y z
N VAL A 1 18.97 7.72 -7.11
CA VAL A 1 18.62 7.46 -5.69
C VAL A 1 17.90 6.12 -5.61
N LYS A 2 18.28 5.19 -4.72
CA LYS A 2 17.46 4.00 -4.45
C LYS A 2 16.19 4.49 -3.72
N ALA A 3 15.17 4.87 -4.48
CA ALA A 3 13.90 5.35 -3.96
C ALA A 3 13.06 4.15 -3.48
N GLY A 4 13.50 3.52 -2.40
CA GLY A 4 12.72 2.52 -1.68
C GLY A 4 12.34 3.09 -0.32
N ILE A 5 11.10 3.50 -0.15
CA ILE A 5 10.58 3.98 1.14
C ILE A 5 10.05 2.76 1.90
N SER A 6 10.96 1.89 2.32
CA SER A 6 10.59 0.74 3.16
C SER A 6 10.77 1.10 4.62
N ALA A 7 9.67 1.18 5.37
CA ALA A 7 9.71 1.24 6.83
C ALA A 7 9.63 -0.19 7.40
N ARG A 8 10.61 -0.59 8.20
CA ARG A 8 10.55 -1.87 8.91
C ARG A 8 9.72 -1.69 10.17
N ILE A 9 8.48 -2.20 10.15
CA ILE A 9 7.55 -2.09 11.28
C ILE A 9 7.68 -3.23 12.30
N ALA A 10 8.24 -4.37 11.93
CA ALA A 10 8.46 -5.50 12.82
C ALA A 10 9.71 -6.29 12.41
N ASP A 11 10.21 -7.11 13.34
CA ASP A 11 11.15 -8.16 12.95
C ASP A 11 10.42 -9.30 12.21
N ASN A 12 11.18 -10.27 11.70
CA ASN A 12 10.63 -11.38 10.94
C ASN A 12 10.25 -12.57 11.83
N ARG A 13 10.29 -12.44 13.17
CA ARG A 13 10.06 -13.58 14.07
C ARG A 13 8.65 -14.10 13.96
N VAL A 14 8.51 -15.41 14.12
CA VAL A 14 7.22 -16.11 14.19
C VAL A 14 7.26 -17.15 15.29
N TYR A 15 6.08 -17.53 15.78
CA TYR A 15 5.87 -18.37 16.94
C TYR A 15 4.90 -19.53 16.64
N PRO A 16 5.30 -20.50 15.80
CA PRO A 16 4.47 -21.68 15.51
C PRO A 16 4.15 -22.49 16.77
N ILE A 17 2.97 -23.09 16.80
CA ILE A 17 2.53 -23.96 17.90
C ILE A 17 3.05 -25.40 17.78
N ARG A 18 3.67 -25.75 16.65
CA ARG A 18 4.23 -27.09 16.36
C ARG A 18 5.55 -27.00 15.60
N ILE A 19 6.27 -28.12 15.54
CA ILE A 19 7.47 -28.26 14.71
C ILE A 19 7.15 -28.03 13.23
N ASN A 20 8.11 -27.52 12.45
CA ASN A 20 7.91 -27.18 11.03
C ASN A 20 8.87 -27.95 10.08
N PRO A 21 8.84 -29.30 10.06
CA PRO A 21 9.69 -30.12 9.18
C PRO A 21 9.36 -29.97 7.68
N GLY A 22 8.26 -29.27 7.34
CA GLY A 22 7.85 -28.98 5.98
C GLY A 22 8.55 -27.78 5.33
N VAL A 23 9.50 -27.14 6.01
CA VAL A 23 10.25 -25.99 5.49
C VAL A 23 11.42 -26.47 4.65
N ASN A 24 11.45 -26.10 3.37
CA ASN A 24 12.55 -26.48 2.48
C ASN A 24 13.87 -25.88 2.98
N ARG A 25 14.94 -26.69 2.99
CA ARG A 25 16.26 -26.29 3.51
C ARG A 25 16.27 -25.82 4.97
N GLY A 26 15.23 -26.12 5.76
CA GLY A 26 15.17 -25.76 7.18
C GLY A 26 16.29 -26.38 8.03
N TYR A 27 16.99 -27.40 7.53
CA TYR A 27 18.15 -28.03 8.14
C TYR A 27 19.46 -27.23 7.99
N ILE A 28 19.47 -26.20 7.14
CA ILE A 28 20.68 -25.42 6.85
C ILE A 28 20.85 -24.38 7.95
N ASN A 29 21.79 -24.61 8.87
CA ASN A 29 22.19 -23.63 9.88
C ASN A 29 23.12 -22.53 9.32
N VAL A 30 23.71 -22.73 8.13
CA VAL A 30 24.55 -21.74 7.44
C VAL A 30 24.23 -21.72 5.95
N LEU A 31 23.62 -20.65 5.45
CA LEU A 31 23.30 -20.47 4.02
C LEU A 31 24.17 -19.36 3.44
N ASN A 32 25.01 -19.67 2.45
CA ASN A 32 25.92 -18.73 1.78
C ASN A 32 26.86 -17.96 2.76
N GLY A 33 27.32 -18.63 3.82
CA GLY A 33 28.21 -18.01 4.82
C GLY A 33 27.50 -17.21 5.92
N PHE A 34 26.16 -17.16 5.92
CA PHE A 34 25.37 -16.51 6.96
C PHE A 34 24.67 -17.54 7.84
N ASN A 35 24.66 -17.32 9.16
CA ASN A 35 23.89 -18.13 10.10
C ASN A 35 22.40 -18.06 9.73
N SER A 36 21.89 -19.19 9.26
CA SER A 36 20.53 -19.41 8.84
C SER A 36 19.79 -20.09 10.00
N ASN A 37 19.30 -19.30 10.95
CA ASN A 37 18.41 -19.79 12.00
C ASN A 37 16.98 -19.93 11.45
N THR A 38 16.78 -20.68 10.37
CA THR A 38 15.44 -20.86 9.77
C THR A 38 14.56 -21.70 10.70
N ILE A 39 15.10 -22.81 11.20
CA ILE A 39 14.47 -23.68 12.19
C ILE A 39 15.29 -23.61 13.48
N ASP A 40 14.63 -23.51 14.62
CA ASP A 40 15.28 -23.57 15.93
C ASP A 40 15.80 -25.00 16.17
N PRO A 41 17.09 -25.21 16.45
CA PRO A 41 17.66 -26.55 16.60
C PRO A 41 17.21 -27.29 17.86
N LYS A 42 16.65 -26.58 18.85
CA LYS A 42 16.11 -27.17 20.09
C LYS A 42 14.63 -27.49 19.96
N THR A 43 13.85 -26.57 19.39
CA THR A 43 12.39 -26.71 19.32
C THR A 43 11.87 -27.25 17.99
N PHE A 44 12.70 -27.27 16.94
CA PHE A 44 12.35 -27.63 15.56
C PHE A 44 11.22 -26.77 14.96
N LYS A 45 11.00 -25.58 15.50
CA LYS A 45 10.00 -24.62 15.04
C LYS A 45 10.63 -23.60 14.09
N LEU A 46 9.82 -23.08 13.15
CA LEU A 46 10.20 -21.96 12.31
C LEU A 46 10.47 -20.73 13.18
N VAL A 47 11.60 -20.06 12.93
CA VAL A 47 12.08 -18.94 13.72
C VAL A 47 11.71 -17.60 13.11
N ASN A 48 11.87 -17.50 11.78
CA ASN A 48 11.58 -16.32 11.01
C ASN A 48 10.65 -16.66 9.84
N VAL A 49 9.80 -15.71 9.46
CA VAL A 49 8.93 -15.83 8.28
C VAL A 49 9.74 -16.19 7.04
N THR A 50 9.25 -17.16 6.27
CA THR A 50 9.95 -17.66 5.07
C THR A 50 9.07 -17.74 3.84
N GLY A 51 7.75 -17.69 3.99
CA GLY A 51 6.78 -17.79 2.91
C GLY A 51 5.68 -16.75 3.03
N ALA A 52 5.97 -15.60 3.66
CA ALA A 52 5.00 -14.52 3.86
C ALA A 52 4.20 -14.30 2.58
N SER A 53 2.89 -14.49 2.65
CA SER A 53 2.01 -14.41 1.49
C SER A 53 0.70 -13.79 1.90
N GLY A 54 0.17 -12.91 1.06
CA GLY A 54 -1.04 -12.16 1.35
C GLY A 54 -0.97 -11.31 2.63
N MET A 55 -1.75 -10.26 2.64
CA MET A 55 -1.83 -9.38 3.81
C MET A 55 -3.16 -8.64 3.77
N ALA A 56 -3.78 -8.49 4.93
CA ALA A 56 -4.90 -7.59 5.10
C ALA A 56 -4.59 -6.57 6.18
N ILE A 57 -4.73 -5.28 5.85
CA ILE A 57 -4.96 -4.25 6.87
C ILE A 57 -6.44 -4.33 7.23
N TYR A 58 -6.73 -4.70 8.48
CA TYR A 58 -8.10 -4.90 8.91
C TYR A 58 -8.84 -3.57 9.05
N ARG A 59 -9.85 -3.38 8.21
CA ARG A 59 -10.69 -2.17 8.14
C ARG A 59 -12.18 -2.51 8.42
N GLY A 60 -12.42 -3.64 9.07
CA GLY A 60 -13.76 -4.13 9.42
C GLY A 60 -14.25 -3.63 10.77
N ASP A 61 -15.52 -3.85 11.04
CA ASP A 61 -16.25 -3.41 12.25
C ASP A 61 -16.64 -4.57 13.20
N ASN A 62 -16.32 -5.81 12.82
CA ASN A 62 -16.61 -7.00 13.62
C ASN A 62 -15.59 -7.24 14.74
N PHE A 63 -14.32 -6.87 14.60
CA PHE A 63 -13.35 -7.00 15.70
C PHE A 63 -13.47 -5.82 16.69
N PRO A 64 -12.84 -5.91 17.87
CA PRO A 64 -12.69 -4.75 18.76
C PRO A 64 -11.92 -3.61 18.08
N ALA A 65 -12.24 -2.37 18.44
CA ALA A 65 -11.61 -1.17 17.85
C ALA A 65 -10.08 -1.18 17.94
N ALA A 66 -9.52 -1.80 18.99
CA ALA A 66 -8.08 -1.96 19.18
C ALA A 66 -7.37 -2.78 18.08
N LEU A 67 -8.11 -3.57 17.29
CA LEU A 67 -7.57 -4.32 16.16
C LEU A 67 -7.78 -3.61 14.81
N SER A 68 -8.43 -2.45 14.79
CA SER A 68 -8.55 -1.62 13.57
C SER A 68 -7.16 -1.21 13.08
N GLY A 69 -6.89 -1.35 11.79
CA GLY A 69 -5.59 -1.06 11.18
C GLY A 69 -4.51 -2.12 11.42
N THR A 70 -4.82 -3.22 12.11
CA THR A 70 -3.87 -4.34 12.30
C THR A 70 -3.59 -5.01 10.96
N ALA A 71 -2.31 -5.28 10.68
CA ALA A 71 -1.91 -6.09 9.54
C ALA A 71 -1.94 -7.58 9.92
N PHE A 72 -2.75 -8.36 9.21
CA PHE A 72 -2.75 -9.82 9.29
C PHE A 72 -1.95 -10.38 8.11
N VAL A 73 -0.81 -11.00 8.40
CA VAL A 73 0.13 -11.54 7.40
C VAL A 73 0.11 -13.05 7.49
N THR A 74 -0.12 -13.74 6.37
CA THR A 74 -0.18 -15.21 6.39
C THR A 74 1.21 -15.82 6.15
N GLU A 75 1.51 -16.89 6.88
CA GLU A 75 2.76 -17.64 6.77
C GLU A 75 2.45 -19.13 6.59
N PRO A 76 2.37 -19.60 5.33
CA PRO A 76 1.97 -20.95 5.01
C PRO A 76 2.98 -21.99 5.47
N CYS A 77 4.30 -21.74 5.44
CA CYS A 77 5.28 -22.74 5.87
C CYS A 77 5.24 -22.96 7.39
N GLY A 78 4.97 -21.89 8.14
CA GLY A 78 4.72 -21.90 9.58
C GLY A 78 3.34 -22.42 10.01
N ASN A 79 2.39 -22.58 9.08
CA ASN A 79 0.98 -22.94 9.33
C ASN A 79 0.28 -21.92 10.25
N LEU A 80 0.52 -20.62 10.03
CA LEU A 80 0.10 -19.55 10.95
C LEU A 80 -0.27 -18.25 10.24
N VAL A 81 -0.90 -17.34 10.97
CA VAL A 81 -1.18 -15.95 10.58
C VAL A 81 -0.70 -15.04 11.71
N THR A 82 0.19 -14.10 11.37
CA THR A 82 0.75 -13.11 12.27
C THR A 82 -0.10 -11.85 12.29
N ALA A 83 -0.23 -11.22 13.45
CA ALA A 83 -0.88 -9.92 13.62
C ALA A 83 0.15 -8.86 14.02
N LEU A 84 0.30 -7.84 13.19
CA LEU A 84 1.21 -6.73 13.41
C LEU A 84 0.41 -5.45 13.64
N SER A 85 0.75 -4.72 14.70
CA SER A 85 0.30 -3.35 14.85
C SER A 85 0.96 -2.48 13.78
N VAL A 86 0.17 -1.62 13.14
CA VAL A 86 0.63 -0.60 12.20
C VAL A 86 0.12 0.73 12.68
N LYS A 87 1.05 1.67 12.89
CA LYS A 87 0.76 3.01 13.34
C LYS A 87 1.49 4.00 12.45
N ASP A 88 0.86 5.15 12.27
CA ASP A 88 1.51 6.29 11.68
C ASP A 88 2.50 6.88 12.68
N GLY A 89 3.76 6.99 12.31
CA GLY A 89 4.86 7.48 13.13
C GLY A 89 5.64 8.56 12.39
N ASP A 90 5.26 9.81 12.58
CA ASP A 90 6.01 10.98 12.10
C ASP A 90 6.37 10.96 10.59
N GLY A 91 5.47 10.46 9.75
CA GLY A 91 5.70 10.30 8.30
C GLY A 91 6.44 9.01 7.92
N LYS A 92 6.58 8.08 8.86
CA LYS A 92 6.99 6.69 8.65
C LYS A 92 6.01 5.76 9.32
N LEU A 93 5.83 4.56 8.77
CA LEU A 93 5.09 3.54 9.50
C LEU A 93 5.94 2.99 10.65
N VAL A 94 5.34 2.86 11.82
CA VAL A 94 5.91 2.18 12.99
C VAL A 94 4.96 1.07 13.43
N GLY A 95 5.48 0.06 14.12
CA GLY A 95 4.66 -1.08 14.49
C GLY A 95 5.38 -2.12 15.31
N GLY A 96 4.83 -3.33 15.28
CA GLY A 96 5.42 -4.50 15.92
C GLY A 96 4.41 -5.62 16.09
N HIS A 97 4.89 -6.78 16.52
CA HIS A 97 4.04 -7.93 16.85
C HIS A 97 2.99 -7.57 17.91
N LEU A 98 1.71 -7.74 17.56
CA LEU A 98 0.60 -7.38 18.44
C LEU A 98 0.46 -8.38 19.59
N TYR A 99 0.68 -9.64 19.26
CA TYR A 99 0.78 -10.73 20.21
C TYR A 99 2.24 -11.15 20.27
N LYS A 100 2.83 -11.25 21.47
CA LYS A 100 4.26 -11.49 21.67
C LYS A 100 4.69 -12.88 21.16
N GLU A 101 5.09 -13.80 22.01
CA GLU A 101 5.55 -15.13 21.60
C GLU A 101 4.40 -16.08 21.17
N ARG A 102 3.43 -15.55 20.43
CA ARG A 102 2.24 -16.25 19.94
C ARG A 102 1.71 -15.59 18.68
N GLU A 103 1.04 -16.38 17.85
CA GLU A 103 0.42 -15.92 16.63
C GLU A 103 -1.07 -15.64 16.80
N PHE A 104 -1.66 -14.89 15.87
CA PHE A 104 -3.10 -14.64 15.87
C PHE A 104 -3.90 -15.91 15.57
N LEU A 105 -3.42 -16.69 14.61
CA LEU A 105 -3.97 -17.99 14.25
C LEU A 105 -2.81 -18.94 13.98
N ALA A 106 -2.84 -20.14 14.54
CA ALA A 106 -1.89 -21.19 14.21
C ALA A 106 -2.59 -22.55 14.21
N SER A 107 -2.16 -23.45 13.33
CA SER A 107 -2.79 -24.76 13.17
C SER A 107 -1.83 -25.90 13.49
N THR A 108 -2.38 -26.98 14.05
CA THR A 108 -1.67 -28.26 14.18
C THR A 108 -1.72 -29.09 12.89
N ASP A 109 -2.62 -28.76 11.96
CA ASP A 109 -2.75 -29.43 10.66
C ASP A 109 -1.70 -28.93 9.67
N GLU A 110 -0.81 -29.82 9.25
CA GLU A 110 0.26 -29.54 8.28
C GLU A 110 -0.22 -29.04 6.92
N ARG A 111 -1.46 -29.35 6.56
CA ARG A 111 -2.07 -28.93 5.30
C ARG A 111 -2.67 -27.53 5.39
N PHE A 112 -2.81 -26.94 6.59
CA PHE A 112 -3.23 -25.54 6.73
C PHE A 112 -2.15 -24.59 6.19
N ARG A 113 -2.34 -24.11 4.98
CA ARG A 113 -1.45 -23.19 4.24
C ARG A 113 -2.23 -21.91 3.93
N PRO A 114 -2.37 -21.00 4.92
CA PRO A 114 -2.98 -19.72 4.66
C PRO A 114 -2.09 -18.96 3.67
N VAL A 115 -2.70 -18.43 2.61
CA VAL A 115 -2.01 -17.75 1.51
C VAL A 115 -2.53 -16.34 1.27
N ASN A 116 -3.71 -16.01 1.79
CA ASN A 116 -4.23 -14.64 1.72
C ASN A 116 -5.23 -14.31 2.82
N ALA A 117 -5.45 -13.01 3.05
CA ALA A 117 -6.41 -12.49 4.01
C ALA A 117 -7.19 -11.31 3.43
N PHE A 118 -8.46 -11.14 3.83
CA PHE A 118 -9.29 -10.00 3.43
C PHE A 118 -10.19 -9.52 4.56
N THR A 119 -10.41 -8.20 4.65
CA THR A 119 -11.54 -7.68 5.41
C THR A 119 -12.83 -8.05 4.68
N ALA A 120 -13.72 -8.76 5.36
CA ALA A 120 -14.97 -9.25 4.78
C ALA A 120 -16.07 -8.18 4.76
N PRO A 121 -17.06 -8.29 3.85
CA PRO A 121 -18.25 -7.44 3.85
C PRO A 121 -19.04 -7.51 5.16
N ASP A 122 -19.10 -8.68 5.80
CA ASP A 122 -19.81 -8.86 7.07
C ASP A 122 -18.98 -8.43 8.31
N GLY A 123 -17.88 -7.72 8.07
CA GLY A 123 -16.97 -7.17 9.06
C GLY A 123 -15.92 -8.16 9.56
N SER A 124 -16.09 -9.46 9.32
CA SER A 124 -15.13 -10.50 9.76
C SER A 124 -13.80 -10.44 8.97
N LEU A 125 -12.84 -11.29 9.33
CA LEU A 125 -11.61 -11.51 8.56
C LEU A 125 -11.72 -12.83 7.80
N TYR A 126 -11.57 -12.78 6.47
CA TYR A 126 -11.44 -13.98 5.65
C TYR A 126 -9.98 -14.40 5.57
N ILE A 127 -9.70 -15.69 5.75
CA ILE A 127 -8.38 -16.29 5.47
C ILE A 127 -8.55 -17.36 4.39
N LEU A 128 -7.85 -17.17 3.28
CA LEU A 128 -7.78 -18.14 2.20
C LEU A 128 -6.66 -19.13 2.51
N ASP A 129 -7.03 -20.39 2.59
CA ASP A 129 -6.13 -21.49 2.85
C ASP A 129 -6.13 -22.44 1.65
N MET A 130 -4.96 -22.61 1.05
CA MET A 130 -4.79 -23.51 -0.10
C MET A 130 -5.10 -24.98 0.24
N TYR A 131 -5.04 -25.31 1.54
CA TYR A 131 -5.20 -26.65 2.10
C TYR A 131 -4.35 -27.73 1.41
N HIS A 132 -3.03 -27.59 1.48
CA HIS A 132 -2.10 -28.41 0.69
C HIS A 132 -0.91 -28.90 1.52
N GLY A 133 -0.52 -30.16 1.32
CA GLY A 133 0.68 -30.73 1.95
C GLY A 133 1.99 -30.20 1.38
N ILE A 134 2.04 -29.93 0.06
CA ILE A 134 3.22 -29.43 -0.66
C ILE A 134 2.92 -28.02 -1.21
N ILE A 135 3.77 -27.04 -0.90
CA ILE A 135 3.65 -25.65 -1.39
C ILE A 135 4.52 -25.41 -2.63
N GLN A 136 5.67 -26.09 -2.73
CA GLN A 136 6.69 -25.82 -3.74
C GLN A 136 6.57 -26.77 -4.95
N HIS A 137 6.99 -26.31 -6.13
CA HIS A 137 7.05 -27.18 -7.29
C HIS A 137 8.03 -28.35 -7.05
N LYS A 138 7.67 -29.55 -7.53
CA LYS A 138 8.36 -30.82 -7.27
C LYS A 138 9.87 -30.82 -7.56
N THR A 139 10.32 -30.02 -8.52
CA THR A 139 11.72 -29.88 -8.92
C THR A 139 12.59 -29.21 -7.85
N TYR A 140 12.01 -28.40 -6.97
CA TYR A 140 12.73 -27.68 -5.91
C TYR A 140 12.69 -28.40 -4.55
N VAL A 141 12.01 -29.55 -4.48
CA VAL A 141 11.91 -30.36 -3.26
C VAL A 141 13.22 -31.11 -3.03
N THR A 142 13.94 -30.70 -1.98
CA THR A 142 15.18 -31.38 -1.54
C THR A 142 14.91 -32.82 -1.11
N SER A 143 15.92 -33.69 -1.15
CA SER A 143 15.78 -35.07 -0.67
C SER A 143 15.36 -35.15 0.80
N TYR A 144 15.78 -34.18 1.62
CA TYR A 144 15.28 -34.01 2.99
C TYR A 144 13.77 -33.79 2.99
N LEU A 145 13.29 -32.73 2.33
CA LEU A 145 11.88 -32.37 2.35
C LEU A 145 11.01 -33.46 1.71
N ARG A 146 11.51 -34.15 0.66
CA ARG A 146 10.82 -35.29 0.05
C ARG A 146 10.57 -36.40 1.07
N LYS A 147 11.59 -36.78 1.87
CA LYS A 147 11.41 -37.80 2.92
C LYS A 147 10.36 -37.37 3.94
N GLN A 148 10.40 -36.11 4.36
CA GLN A 148 9.43 -35.53 5.30
C GLN A 148 7.99 -35.53 4.74
N ILE A 149 7.83 -35.21 3.45
CA ILE A 149 6.54 -35.24 2.75
C ILE A 149 5.97 -36.65 2.71
N LEU A 150 6.76 -37.62 2.21
CA LEU A 150 6.33 -39.00 2.01
C LEU A 150 6.01 -39.71 3.34
N SER A 151 6.86 -39.52 4.36
CA SER A 151 6.65 -40.17 5.67
C SER A 151 5.37 -39.70 6.37
N ARG A 152 4.87 -38.51 6.02
CA ARG A 152 3.64 -37.92 6.56
C ARG A 152 2.48 -37.89 5.56
N LYS A 153 2.65 -38.56 4.41
CA LYS A 153 1.64 -38.67 3.34
C LYS A 153 1.13 -37.31 2.85
N LEU A 154 1.99 -36.30 2.80
CA LEU A 154 1.65 -34.93 2.38
C LEU A 154 1.58 -34.75 0.85
N ASP A 155 2.02 -35.75 0.11
CA ASP A 155 1.97 -35.87 -1.35
C ASP A 155 0.66 -36.46 -1.88
N GLY A 156 -0.19 -36.98 -0.99
CA GLY A 156 -1.54 -37.41 -1.36
C GLY A 156 -2.42 -36.23 -1.79
N PRO A 157 -3.51 -36.49 -2.53
CA PRO A 157 -4.45 -35.45 -2.90
C PRO A 157 -4.94 -34.73 -1.63
N PRO A 158 -5.04 -33.40 -1.62
CA PRO A 158 -5.70 -32.72 -0.52
C PRO A 158 -7.12 -33.27 -0.41
N ASN A 159 -7.56 -33.58 0.80
CA ASN A 159 -8.93 -34.01 1.04
C ASN A 159 -9.84 -32.77 0.93
N GLY A 160 -10.23 -32.44 -0.30
CA GLY A 160 -11.12 -31.32 -0.62
C GLY A 160 -10.48 -30.23 -1.47
N HIS A 161 -11.28 -29.18 -1.71
CA HIS A 161 -10.83 -27.94 -2.32
C HIS A 161 -10.27 -27.02 -1.22
N GLY A 162 -9.48 -26.00 -1.58
CA GLY A 162 -8.98 -25.01 -0.61
C GLY A 162 -10.09 -24.46 0.29
N ARG A 163 -9.72 -23.95 1.46
CA ARG A 163 -10.65 -23.50 2.51
C ARG A 163 -10.70 -21.98 2.58
N ILE A 164 -11.87 -21.42 2.89
CA ILE A 164 -12.01 -20.02 3.29
C ILE A 164 -12.48 -20.01 4.74
N TYR A 165 -11.60 -19.61 5.65
CA TYR A 165 -11.96 -19.37 7.04
C TYR A 165 -12.59 -17.99 7.18
N ARG A 166 -13.60 -17.91 8.03
CA ARG A 166 -14.24 -16.66 8.42
C ARG A 166 -14.06 -16.45 9.92
N ILE A 167 -13.19 -15.53 10.29
CA ILE A 167 -12.83 -15.25 11.68
C ILE A 167 -13.62 -14.03 12.15
N ARG A 168 -14.46 -14.23 13.19
CA ARG A 168 -15.28 -13.18 13.79
C ARG A 168 -15.10 -13.15 15.30
N HIS A 169 -15.37 -12.01 15.93
CA HIS A 169 -15.50 -11.94 17.37
C HIS A 169 -16.71 -12.78 17.83
N GLN A 170 -16.56 -13.52 18.92
CA GLN A 170 -17.59 -14.45 19.41
C GLN A 170 -18.92 -13.73 19.68
N ASP A 171 -18.85 -12.57 20.33
CA ASP A 171 -20.02 -11.78 20.74
C ASP A 171 -20.59 -10.87 19.65
N LYS A 172 -19.96 -10.81 18.47
CA LYS A 172 -20.46 -9.99 17.36
C LYS A 172 -20.99 -10.88 16.25
N PRO A 173 -22.31 -10.86 15.98
CA PRO A 173 -22.86 -11.58 14.85
C PRO A 173 -22.28 -11.05 13.54
N ARG A 174 -22.48 -11.82 12.48
CA ARG A 174 -22.09 -11.40 11.14
C ARG A 174 -22.95 -10.22 10.70
N GLY A 175 -22.32 -9.25 10.05
CA GLY A 175 -23.02 -8.20 9.32
C GLY A 175 -23.84 -8.76 8.14
N PRO A 176 -24.63 -7.90 7.48
CA PRO A 176 -25.46 -8.29 6.34
C PRO A 176 -24.61 -8.76 5.15
N ALA A 177 -25.20 -9.60 4.31
CA ALA A 177 -24.61 -9.93 3.02
C ALA A 177 -24.59 -8.69 2.11
N PRO A 178 -23.52 -8.45 1.35
CA PRO A 178 -23.46 -7.30 0.46
C PRO A 178 -24.40 -7.48 -0.72
N ARG A 179 -25.23 -6.46 -0.98
CA ARG A 179 -26.06 -6.33 -2.19
C ARG A 179 -26.00 -4.90 -2.73
N LEU A 180 -24.77 -4.36 -2.86
CA LEU A 180 -24.54 -3.01 -3.37
C LEU A 180 -24.71 -2.93 -4.89
N GLU A 181 -24.41 -4.02 -5.60
CA GLU A 181 -24.48 -4.10 -7.06
C GLU A 181 -25.88 -3.79 -7.61
N ASP A 182 -26.92 -4.19 -6.89
CA ASP A 182 -28.33 -3.99 -7.27
C ASP A 182 -28.86 -2.58 -6.96
N LEU A 183 -28.14 -1.79 -6.15
CA LEU A 183 -28.59 -0.45 -5.74
C LEU A 183 -28.36 0.57 -6.84
N ALA A 184 -29.24 1.55 -7.01
CA ALA A 184 -28.99 2.73 -7.84
C ALA A 184 -27.82 3.58 -7.28
N ALA A 185 -27.12 4.34 -8.12
CA ALA A 185 -25.91 5.08 -7.73
C ALA A 185 -26.15 6.06 -6.57
N ALA A 186 -27.27 6.81 -6.58
CA ALA A 186 -27.66 7.68 -5.47
C ALA A 186 -27.83 6.95 -4.13
N ARG A 187 -28.19 5.66 -4.15
CA ARG A 187 -28.36 4.84 -2.94
C ARG A 187 -27.04 4.29 -2.41
N LEU A 188 -25.93 4.45 -3.14
CA LEU A 188 -24.59 4.07 -2.70
C LEU A 188 -23.91 5.16 -1.86
N VAL A 189 -24.26 6.44 -2.04
CA VAL A 189 -23.62 7.57 -1.37
C VAL A 189 -23.53 7.41 0.16
N PRO A 190 -24.59 6.96 0.88
CA PRO A 190 -24.50 6.75 2.33
C PRO A 190 -23.43 5.73 2.75
N TYR A 191 -23.08 4.78 1.89
CA TYR A 191 -22.09 3.75 2.19
C TYR A 191 -20.64 4.25 2.11
N LEU A 192 -20.39 5.45 1.56
CA LEU A 192 -19.08 6.10 1.62
C LEU A 192 -18.66 6.41 3.07
N SER A 193 -19.63 6.49 3.99
CA SER A 193 -19.41 6.71 5.43
C SER A 193 -19.58 5.44 6.28
N HIS A 194 -19.68 4.26 5.66
CA HIS A 194 -19.90 3.00 6.36
C HIS A 194 -18.70 2.64 7.26
N PRO A 195 -18.89 2.07 8.48
CA PRO A 195 -17.79 1.74 9.39
C PRO A 195 -16.80 0.71 8.82
N ASN A 196 -17.29 -0.30 8.10
CA ASN A 196 -16.47 -1.27 7.40
C ASN A 196 -15.95 -0.73 6.05
N GLY A 197 -14.63 -0.73 5.87
CA GLY A 197 -13.95 -0.25 4.67
C GLY A 197 -14.29 -0.98 3.38
N TRP A 198 -14.67 -2.26 3.44
CA TRP A 198 -15.12 -2.99 2.25
C TRP A 198 -16.33 -2.30 1.60
N TRP A 199 -17.28 -1.81 2.41
CA TRP A 199 -18.48 -1.13 1.91
C TRP A 199 -18.16 0.22 1.32
N ARG A 200 -17.26 0.99 1.95
CA ARG A 200 -16.84 2.30 1.44
C ARG A 200 -16.13 2.17 0.10
N ASP A 201 -15.13 1.30 0.03
CA ASP A 201 -14.35 1.07 -1.19
C ASP A 201 -15.27 0.55 -2.33
N THR A 202 -16.18 -0.38 -2.02
CA THR A 202 -17.12 -0.93 -3.02
C THR A 202 -18.13 0.11 -3.48
N ALA A 203 -18.68 0.93 -2.57
CA ALA A 203 -19.61 1.99 -2.93
C ALA A 203 -18.96 3.05 -3.82
N GLN A 204 -17.75 3.51 -3.45
CA GLN A 204 -16.97 4.43 -4.28
C GLN A 204 -16.71 3.86 -5.67
N ARG A 205 -16.19 2.63 -5.75
CA ARG A 205 -15.94 1.95 -7.04
C ARG A 205 -17.20 1.91 -7.90
N LEU A 206 -18.31 1.43 -7.35
CA LEU A 206 -19.56 1.31 -8.10
C LEU A 206 -20.14 2.68 -8.52
N ILE A 207 -19.99 3.73 -7.72
CA ILE A 207 -20.40 5.09 -8.12
C ILE A 207 -19.56 5.55 -9.31
N VAL A 208 -18.23 5.40 -9.23
CA VAL A 208 -17.30 5.81 -10.29
C VAL A 208 -17.52 5.01 -11.58
N GLU A 209 -17.61 3.68 -11.49
CA GLU A 209 -17.87 2.80 -12.65
C GLU A 209 -19.18 3.15 -13.39
N ARG A 210 -20.16 3.71 -12.68
CA ARG A 210 -21.44 4.12 -13.26
C ARG A 210 -21.43 5.52 -13.86
N GLY A 211 -20.45 6.36 -13.51
CA GLY A 211 -20.27 7.69 -14.11
C GLY A 211 -21.44 8.66 -13.89
N ASP A 212 -22.25 8.49 -12.85
CA ASP A 212 -23.45 9.31 -12.61
C ASP A 212 -23.08 10.68 -12.04
N ALA A 213 -22.85 11.64 -12.94
CA ALA A 213 -22.48 13.00 -12.58
C ALA A 213 -23.59 13.77 -11.83
N SER A 214 -24.84 13.28 -11.82
CA SER A 214 -25.91 13.89 -11.02
C SER A 214 -25.67 13.82 -9.52
N LEU A 215 -24.69 13.01 -9.08
CA LEU A 215 -24.32 12.82 -7.68
C LEU A 215 -23.40 13.89 -7.11
N ALA A 216 -22.99 14.92 -7.89
CA ALA A 216 -22.13 16.01 -7.40
C ALA A 216 -22.60 16.57 -6.04
N LYS A 217 -23.86 17.04 -5.96
CA LYS A 217 -24.42 17.64 -4.74
C LYS A 217 -24.50 16.66 -3.55
N PRO A 218 -25.01 15.41 -3.70
CA PRO A 218 -24.94 14.42 -2.62
C PRO A 218 -23.51 14.12 -2.13
N LEU A 219 -22.53 14.09 -3.04
CA LEU A 219 -21.13 13.85 -2.70
C LEU A 219 -20.53 15.07 -1.97
N GLU A 220 -20.81 16.28 -2.42
CA GLU A 220 -20.46 17.52 -1.72
C GLU A 220 -21.04 17.56 -0.31
N ALA A 221 -22.31 17.17 -0.13
CA ALA A 221 -22.91 17.07 1.20
C ALA A 221 -22.14 16.10 2.11
N THR A 222 -21.70 14.95 1.56
CA THR A 222 -20.88 13.97 2.31
C THR A 222 -19.47 14.49 2.58
N LEU A 223 -18.87 15.21 1.62
CA LEU A 223 -17.58 15.89 1.76
C LEU A 223 -17.62 16.90 2.91
N THR A 224 -18.75 17.57 3.09
CA THR A 224 -18.94 18.61 4.12
C THR A 224 -19.40 18.10 5.50
N ASP A 225 -19.57 16.78 5.67
CA ASP A 225 -19.97 16.20 6.96
C ASP A 225 -18.74 15.93 7.84
N SER A 226 -18.41 16.91 8.69
CA SER A 226 -17.27 16.84 9.63
C SER A 226 -17.40 15.74 10.69
N ALA A 227 -18.59 15.15 10.88
CA ALA A 227 -18.77 14.00 11.76
C ALA A 227 -18.27 12.68 11.13
N LYS A 228 -17.95 12.68 9.82
CA LYS A 228 -17.63 11.48 9.04
C LYS A 228 -16.32 11.62 8.25
N PRO A 229 -15.14 11.74 8.89
CA PRO A 229 -13.86 11.99 8.20
C PRO A 229 -13.51 10.97 7.11
N LEU A 230 -13.80 9.68 7.32
CA LEU A 230 -13.61 8.68 6.27
C LEU A 230 -14.59 8.89 5.10
N GLY A 231 -15.84 9.27 5.40
CA GLY A 231 -16.82 9.66 4.40
C GLY A 231 -16.37 10.84 3.56
N GLN A 232 -15.76 11.85 4.21
CA GLN A 232 -15.22 13.03 3.52
C GLN A 232 -14.10 12.63 2.54
N ILE A 233 -13.17 11.76 2.97
CA ILE A 233 -12.11 11.21 2.08
C ILE A 233 -12.74 10.47 0.90
N HIS A 234 -13.67 9.55 1.16
CA HIS A 234 -14.30 8.78 0.10
C HIS A 234 -15.12 9.65 -0.86
N ALA A 235 -15.82 10.68 -0.37
CA ALA A 235 -16.55 11.63 -1.20
C ALA A 235 -15.60 12.43 -2.10
N LEU A 236 -14.48 12.93 -1.55
CA LEU A 236 -13.44 13.63 -2.31
C LEU A 236 -12.93 12.78 -3.48
N TRP A 237 -12.50 11.55 -3.20
CA TRP A 237 -11.99 10.64 -4.24
C TRP A 237 -13.06 10.11 -5.18
N THR A 238 -14.34 10.14 -4.77
CA THR A 238 -15.46 9.84 -5.68
C THR A 238 -15.70 11.00 -6.64
N LEU A 239 -15.63 12.26 -6.16
CA LEU A 239 -15.71 13.44 -7.00
C LEU A 239 -14.55 13.47 -8.01
N GLU A 240 -13.33 13.12 -7.58
CA GLU A 240 -12.17 12.96 -8.46
C GLU A 240 -12.38 11.88 -9.52
N GLY A 241 -12.79 10.67 -9.11
CA GLY A 241 -13.03 9.56 -10.05
C GLY A 241 -14.16 9.82 -11.05
N LEU A 242 -15.10 10.72 -10.76
CA LEU A 242 -16.15 11.17 -11.68
C LEU A 242 -15.71 12.34 -12.56
N GLY A 243 -14.51 12.90 -12.38
CA GLY A 243 -14.05 14.10 -13.08
C GLY A 243 -14.75 15.40 -12.61
N LEU A 244 -15.30 15.39 -11.40
CA LEU A 244 -16.06 16.49 -10.79
C LEU A 244 -15.30 17.20 -9.67
N LEU A 245 -14.02 16.89 -9.47
CA LEU A 245 -13.19 17.55 -8.46
C LEU A 245 -12.99 19.03 -8.84
N ALA A 246 -13.16 19.92 -7.85
CA ALA A 246 -13.02 21.36 -7.99
C ALA A 246 -12.14 21.92 -6.86
N PRO A 247 -11.49 23.11 -7.06
CA PRO A 247 -10.65 23.74 -6.05
C PRO A 247 -11.34 23.93 -4.68
N ASP A 248 -12.61 24.33 -4.66
CA ASP A 248 -13.40 24.53 -3.44
C ASP A 248 -13.49 23.25 -2.58
N HIS A 249 -13.53 22.07 -3.19
CA HIS A 249 -13.53 20.79 -2.47
C HIS A 249 -12.24 20.58 -1.69
N ILE A 250 -11.11 21.07 -2.20
CA ILE A 250 -9.82 21.01 -1.53
C ILE A 250 -9.81 21.99 -0.36
N GLY A 251 -10.24 23.24 -0.61
CA GLY A 251 -10.29 24.30 0.41
C GLY A 251 -11.07 23.88 1.64
N TYR A 252 -12.26 23.29 1.44
CA TYR A 252 -13.09 22.81 2.55
C TYR A 252 -12.36 21.83 3.48
N LEU A 253 -11.59 20.87 2.93
CA LEU A 253 -10.87 19.89 3.73
C LEU A 253 -9.59 20.45 4.37
N LEU A 254 -8.97 21.46 3.77
CA LEU A 254 -7.85 22.19 4.40
C LEU A 254 -8.31 22.94 5.66
N GLU A 255 -9.54 23.46 5.66
CA GLU A 255 -10.12 24.19 6.80
C GLU A 255 -10.59 23.27 7.95
N SER A 256 -10.63 21.96 7.73
CA SER A 256 -11.13 20.99 8.72
C SER A 256 -10.27 20.87 10.00
N GLY A 257 -9.04 21.38 9.99
CA GLY A 257 -8.06 21.21 11.08
C GLY A 257 -7.54 19.77 11.24
N ASN A 258 -7.89 18.85 10.34
CA ASN A 258 -7.48 17.46 10.39
C ASN A 258 -6.39 17.18 9.34
N ASP A 259 -5.17 16.87 9.81
CA ASP A 259 -4.01 16.64 8.94
C ASP A 259 -4.22 15.50 7.93
N LYS A 260 -4.99 14.47 8.27
CA LYS A 260 -5.30 13.37 7.35
C LYS A 260 -6.25 13.78 6.24
N LEU A 261 -7.23 14.63 6.55
CA LEU A 261 -8.13 15.21 5.54
C LEU A 261 -7.35 16.16 4.64
N ALA A 262 -6.54 17.04 5.22
CA ALA A 262 -5.69 17.96 4.46
C ALA A 262 -4.70 17.22 3.55
N SER A 263 -4.06 16.16 4.05
CA SER A 263 -3.18 15.29 3.27
C SER A 263 -3.89 14.68 2.06
N SER A 264 -5.08 14.10 2.28
CA SER A 264 -5.91 13.56 1.18
C SER A 264 -6.35 14.63 0.19
N ALA A 265 -6.71 15.82 0.67
CA ALA A 265 -7.13 16.96 -0.15
C ALA A 265 -6.00 17.46 -1.05
N LEU A 266 -4.82 17.72 -0.47
CA LEU A 266 -3.65 18.16 -1.22
C LEU A 266 -3.17 17.10 -2.22
N PHE A 267 -3.32 15.81 -1.89
CA PHE A 267 -3.02 14.76 -2.85
C PHE A 267 -4.01 14.77 -4.03
N ALA A 268 -5.32 14.85 -3.76
CA ALA A 268 -6.34 14.95 -4.81
C ALA A 268 -6.17 16.22 -5.68
N ALA A 269 -5.68 17.31 -5.10
CA ALA A 269 -5.39 18.53 -5.85
C ALA A 269 -4.40 18.31 -7.00
N VAL A 270 -3.51 17.32 -6.93
CA VAL A 270 -2.57 17.00 -8.02
C VAL A 270 -3.30 16.51 -9.28
N SER A 271 -4.50 15.95 -9.15
CA SER A 271 -5.36 15.55 -10.28
C SER A 271 -6.12 16.71 -10.94
N LEU A 272 -6.13 17.91 -10.32
CA LEU A 272 -6.81 19.07 -10.91
C LEU A 272 -6.10 19.53 -12.19
N PRO A 273 -6.83 20.15 -13.14
CA PRO A 273 -6.22 20.86 -14.26
C PRO A 273 -5.24 21.96 -13.78
N PRO A 274 -4.28 22.39 -14.62
CA PRO A 274 -3.26 23.38 -14.22
C PRO A 274 -3.82 24.64 -13.55
N LEU A 275 -4.92 25.21 -14.06
CA LEU A 275 -5.58 26.37 -13.46
C LEU A 275 -6.10 26.08 -12.04
N GLY A 276 -6.77 24.93 -11.85
CA GLY A 276 -7.25 24.52 -10.54
C GLY A 276 -6.11 24.28 -9.55
N ARG A 277 -4.99 23.71 -10.01
CA ARG A 277 -3.79 23.54 -9.17
C ARG A 277 -3.18 24.86 -8.73
N GLN A 278 -3.12 25.85 -9.64
CA GLN A 278 -2.67 27.20 -9.30
C GLN A 278 -3.58 27.88 -8.28
N GLU A 279 -4.89 27.71 -8.42
CA GLU A 279 -5.88 28.26 -7.49
C GLU A 279 -5.72 27.65 -6.09
N VAL A 280 -5.65 26.32 -5.99
CA VAL A 280 -5.43 25.63 -4.70
C VAL A 280 -4.07 26.01 -4.12
N ALA A 281 -3.01 26.04 -4.93
CA ALA A 281 -1.69 26.44 -4.46
C ALA A 281 -1.70 27.89 -3.93
N ALA A 282 -2.45 28.80 -4.56
CA ALA A 282 -2.61 30.16 -4.09
C ALA A 282 -3.32 30.23 -2.73
N ALA A 283 -4.39 29.46 -2.55
CA ALA A 283 -5.13 29.36 -1.29
C ALA A 283 -4.30 28.67 -0.17
N ALA A 284 -3.48 27.69 -0.53
CA ALA A 284 -2.71 26.88 0.42
C ALA A 284 -1.42 27.55 0.94
N LYS A 285 -1.03 28.73 0.45
CA LYS A 285 0.20 29.44 0.88
C LYS A 285 0.24 29.72 2.39
N SER A 286 -0.91 30.02 2.98
CA SER A 286 -1.05 30.27 4.41
C SER A 286 -1.40 29.02 5.22
N PHE A 287 -1.66 27.89 4.56
CA PHE A 287 -1.99 26.65 5.25
C PHE A 287 -0.79 26.15 6.05
N ARG A 288 -1.02 25.85 7.33
CA ARG A 288 -0.01 25.27 8.22
C ARG A 288 -0.13 23.76 8.14
N ALA A 289 0.76 23.14 7.37
CA ALA A 289 0.79 21.71 7.22
C ALA A 289 1.12 20.99 8.53
N GLY A 290 0.47 19.85 8.75
CA GLY A 290 0.93 18.85 9.71
C GLY A 290 2.02 17.97 9.10
N LYS A 291 2.24 16.80 9.70
CA LYS A 291 3.36 15.93 9.33
C LYS A 291 3.10 15.21 8.00
N GLU A 292 1.86 14.83 7.73
CA GLU A 292 1.47 14.09 6.53
C GLU A 292 1.18 15.05 5.37
N SER A 293 0.44 16.14 5.62
CA SER A 293 0.09 17.11 4.59
C SER A 293 1.29 17.89 4.03
N ALA A 294 2.39 18.00 4.79
CA ALA A 294 3.58 18.72 4.34
C ALA A 294 4.19 18.15 3.04
N ILE A 295 4.09 16.84 2.81
CA ILE A 295 4.60 16.18 1.60
C ILE A 295 3.84 16.71 0.38
N TYR A 296 2.52 16.69 0.43
CA TYR A 296 1.66 17.10 -0.67
C TYR A 296 1.60 18.63 -0.82
N LEU A 297 1.66 19.37 0.28
CA LEU A 297 1.77 20.84 0.23
C LEU A 297 3.06 21.26 -0.46
N ALA A 298 4.19 20.62 -0.11
CA ALA A 298 5.48 20.91 -0.73
C ALA A 298 5.44 20.64 -2.25
N ARG A 299 4.84 19.52 -2.67
CA ARG A 299 4.64 19.21 -4.09
C ARG A 299 3.81 20.28 -4.81
N LEU A 300 2.67 20.66 -4.22
CA LEU A 300 1.72 21.58 -4.83
C LEU A 300 2.30 23.00 -4.96
N LEU A 301 2.93 23.51 -3.89
CA LEU A 301 3.54 24.85 -3.89
C LEU A 301 4.71 24.93 -4.87
N ALA A 302 5.50 23.86 -4.99
CA ALA A 302 6.60 23.77 -5.95
C ALA A 302 6.14 23.89 -7.40
N GLU A 303 5.02 23.25 -7.74
CA GLU A 303 4.49 23.24 -9.11
C GLU A 303 3.83 24.56 -9.53
N ALA A 304 3.41 25.39 -8.58
CA ALA A 304 2.68 26.62 -8.87
C ALA A 304 3.48 27.69 -9.62
N ALA A 305 4.81 27.59 -9.66
CA ALA A 305 5.72 28.51 -10.36
C ALA A 305 5.65 30.01 -9.94
N ASP A 306 4.85 30.34 -8.92
CA ASP A 306 4.62 31.69 -8.43
C ASP A 306 5.60 32.02 -7.28
N PRO A 307 6.27 33.19 -7.29
CA PRO A 307 7.22 33.55 -6.24
C PRO A 307 6.66 33.50 -4.82
N LYS A 308 5.38 33.83 -4.60
CA LYS A 308 4.77 33.73 -3.25
C LYS A 308 4.51 32.28 -2.83
N ALA A 309 4.18 31.40 -3.78
CA ALA A 309 4.04 29.97 -3.52
C ALA A 309 5.38 29.33 -3.20
N LEU A 310 6.42 29.70 -3.95
CA LEU A 310 7.79 29.24 -3.70
C LEU A 310 8.35 29.80 -2.39
N ASP A 311 7.95 31.00 -1.97
CA ASP A 311 8.30 31.54 -0.65
C ASP A 311 7.66 30.70 0.48
N ALA A 312 6.38 30.35 0.34
CA ALA A 312 5.70 29.45 1.26
C ALA A 312 6.34 28.04 1.25
N LEU A 313 6.80 27.55 0.10
CA LEU A 313 7.54 26.28 -0.01
C LEU A 313 8.84 26.33 0.80
N VAL A 314 9.57 27.45 0.79
CA VAL A 314 10.77 27.62 1.61
C VAL A 314 10.43 27.47 3.10
N THR A 315 9.32 28.05 3.56
CA THR A 315 8.84 27.86 4.94
C THR A 315 8.53 26.39 5.24
N VAL A 316 7.81 25.70 4.35
CA VAL A 316 7.52 24.26 4.50
C VAL A 316 8.81 23.43 4.56
N LEU A 317 9.82 23.75 3.75
CA LEU A 317 11.11 23.07 3.77
C LEU A 317 11.90 23.35 5.05
N GLN A 318 11.86 24.57 5.58
CA GLN A 318 12.49 24.90 6.86
C GLN A 318 11.87 24.13 8.03
N GLU A 319 10.54 24.01 8.05
CA GLU A 319 9.82 23.35 9.13
C GLU A 319 9.81 21.82 9.00
N HIS A 320 9.67 21.30 7.77
CA HIS A 320 9.40 19.88 7.50
C HIS A 320 10.43 19.20 6.57
N GLY A 321 11.41 19.91 6.01
CA GLY A 321 12.34 19.34 5.03
C GLY A 321 13.23 18.20 5.58
N GLY A 322 13.41 18.12 6.90
CA GLY A 322 14.07 16.98 7.54
C GLY A 322 13.21 15.71 7.62
N ARG A 323 11.92 15.81 7.29
CA ARG A 323 10.99 14.67 7.30
C ARG A 323 11.08 13.89 5.99
N PRO A 324 10.77 12.58 6.02
CA PRO A 324 10.73 11.76 4.81
C PRO A 324 9.83 12.37 3.74
N LEU A 325 10.30 12.33 2.50
CA LEU A 325 9.55 12.66 1.27
C LEU A 325 9.22 14.14 1.08
N VAL A 326 9.41 15.01 2.05
CA VAL A 326 9.09 16.43 1.87
C VAL A 326 10.03 17.08 0.86
N ARG A 327 11.34 16.85 0.99
CA ARG A 327 12.34 17.36 0.01
C ARG A 327 12.15 16.74 -1.36
N GLU A 328 11.89 15.43 -1.43
CA GLU A 328 11.68 14.71 -2.68
C GLU A 328 10.41 15.18 -3.39
N ALA A 329 9.32 15.41 -2.65
CA ALA A 329 8.07 15.93 -3.19
C ALA A 329 8.21 17.38 -3.68
N ALA A 330 8.91 18.23 -2.92
CA ALA A 330 9.27 19.58 -3.35
C ALA A 330 10.09 19.55 -4.65
N PHE A 331 11.18 18.78 -4.66
CA PHE A 331 12.07 18.66 -5.82
C PHE A 331 11.31 18.18 -7.05
N ALA A 332 10.48 17.16 -6.91
CA ALA A 332 9.71 16.63 -8.01
C ALA A 332 8.68 17.64 -8.56
N GLY A 333 8.14 18.55 -7.73
CA GLY A 333 7.25 19.61 -8.17
C GLY A 333 7.96 20.82 -8.79
N LEU A 334 9.25 21.00 -8.49
CA LEU A 334 10.06 22.11 -8.99
C LEU A 334 10.53 21.94 -10.43
N GLU A 335 10.12 20.88 -11.13
CA GLU A 335 10.50 20.64 -12.52
C GLU A 335 10.24 21.89 -13.39
N GLY A 336 11.31 22.45 -13.95
CA GLY A 336 11.25 23.66 -14.79
C GLY A 336 11.23 24.99 -14.04
N HIS A 337 11.20 24.97 -12.70
CA HIS A 337 11.10 26.13 -11.81
C HIS A 337 12.29 26.25 -10.84
N GLU A 338 13.34 25.46 -11.03
CA GLU A 338 14.47 25.34 -10.10
C GLU A 338 15.22 26.67 -9.93
N ALA A 339 15.45 27.39 -11.03
CA ALA A 339 16.13 28.69 -11.01
C ALA A 339 15.31 29.75 -10.26
N VAL A 340 13.99 29.76 -10.46
CA VAL A 340 13.07 30.69 -9.77
C VAL A 340 13.07 30.37 -8.28
N PHE A 341 12.98 29.09 -7.92
CA PHE A 341 13.06 28.66 -6.54
C PHE A 341 14.38 29.05 -5.87
N LEU A 342 15.53 28.87 -6.53
CA LEU A 342 16.82 29.29 -5.96
C LEU A 342 16.87 30.80 -5.69
N GLY A 343 16.33 31.61 -6.60
CA GLY A 343 16.20 33.06 -6.42
C GLY A 343 15.32 33.43 -5.23
N VAL A 344 14.17 32.76 -5.07
CA VAL A 344 13.26 32.96 -3.93
C VAL A 344 13.87 32.45 -2.63
N ASN A 345 14.48 31.26 -2.64
CA ASN A 345 15.11 30.64 -1.48
C ASN A 345 16.18 31.55 -0.88
N ASN A 346 17.03 32.16 -1.71
CA ASN A 346 18.05 33.13 -1.29
C ASN A 346 18.85 32.69 -0.04
N GLY A 347 19.20 31.40 0.02
CA GLY A 347 19.96 30.81 1.12
C GLY A 347 19.18 30.56 2.42
N ARG A 348 17.85 30.71 2.45
CA ARG A 348 17.03 30.47 3.65
C ARG A 348 16.86 28.99 4.01
N TYR A 349 16.86 28.12 3.01
CA TYR A 349 16.89 26.67 3.16
C TYR A 349 18.17 26.10 2.53
N GLN A 350 19.00 25.43 3.33
CA GLN A 350 20.35 25.00 2.96
C GLN A 350 20.59 23.51 3.19
N ASP A 351 19.72 22.67 2.66
CA ASP A 351 19.95 21.22 2.66
C ASP A 351 20.88 20.80 1.51
N LYS A 352 21.97 20.10 1.86
CA LYS A 352 23.03 19.75 0.91
C LYS A 352 22.55 18.87 -0.24
N ASP A 353 21.74 17.85 0.06
CA ASP A 353 21.28 16.89 -0.95
C ASP A 353 20.25 17.55 -1.87
N PHE A 354 19.33 18.32 -1.30
CA PHE A 354 18.31 19.04 -2.06
C PHE A 354 18.91 20.09 -3.00
N LEU A 355 19.85 20.91 -2.52
CA LEU A 355 20.54 21.89 -3.35
C LEU A 355 21.34 21.21 -4.48
N LYS A 356 21.97 20.08 -4.19
CA LYS A 356 22.66 19.29 -5.20
C LYS A 356 21.69 18.78 -6.29
N TRP A 357 20.50 18.30 -5.92
CA TRP A 357 19.50 17.87 -6.90
C TRP A 357 19.06 19.02 -7.81
N LEU A 358 18.85 20.22 -7.26
CA LEU A 358 18.50 21.41 -8.05
C LEU A 358 19.62 21.84 -9.00
N GLU A 359 20.86 21.81 -8.55
CA GLU A 359 22.03 22.10 -9.40
C GLU A 359 22.17 21.08 -10.54
N GLU A 360 22.00 19.78 -10.24
CA GLU A 360 22.01 18.72 -11.25
C GLU A 360 20.87 18.90 -12.28
N ALA A 361 19.68 19.30 -11.85
CA ALA A 361 18.54 19.58 -12.72
C ALA A 361 18.79 20.78 -13.65
N LEU A 362 19.33 21.88 -13.12
CA LEU A 362 19.66 23.08 -13.88
C LEU A 362 20.76 22.86 -14.91
N ASN A 363 21.73 22.00 -14.60
CA ASN A 363 22.86 21.75 -15.47
C ASN A 363 22.52 20.95 -16.72
N LYS A 364 21.25 20.50 -16.90
CA LYS A 364 20.68 19.84 -18.10
C LYS A 364 21.63 18.88 -18.83
N ASN A 365 22.57 18.26 -18.13
CA ASN A 365 23.40 17.16 -18.62
C ASN A 365 22.55 15.88 -18.61
N LEU A 366 21.35 15.99 -19.19
CA LEU A 366 20.60 14.87 -19.70
C LEU A 366 21.48 14.30 -20.81
N LYS A 367 22.40 13.41 -20.44
CA LYS A 367 22.74 12.32 -21.35
C LYS A 367 21.40 11.70 -21.69
N LYS A 368 20.84 12.04 -22.85
CA LYS A 368 19.89 11.17 -23.52
C LYS A 368 20.62 9.85 -23.59
N VAL A 369 20.30 8.95 -22.67
CA VAL A 369 20.62 7.55 -22.84
C VAL A 369 19.72 7.18 -23.99
N GLU A 370 20.25 7.26 -25.20
CA GLU A 370 19.58 6.61 -26.30
C GLU A 370 19.39 5.17 -25.85
N PRO A 371 18.15 4.63 -25.94
CA PRO A 371 17.94 3.23 -25.61
C PRO A 371 19.01 2.44 -26.36
N PRO A 372 19.75 1.54 -25.67
CA PRO A 372 20.88 0.87 -26.27
C PRO A 372 20.41 0.24 -27.58
N ARG A 373 21.13 0.55 -28.67
CA ARG A 373 20.81 -0.02 -29.97
C ARG A 373 21.04 -1.52 -29.88
N ILE A 374 19.96 -2.27 -29.72
CA ILE A 374 20.03 -3.72 -29.58
C ILE A 374 20.29 -4.27 -30.99
N GLU A 375 21.44 -4.90 -31.19
CA GLU A 375 21.85 -5.47 -32.49
C GLU A 375 22.27 -6.94 -32.33
N GLY A 376 22.40 -7.65 -33.45
CA GLY A 376 22.90 -9.03 -33.48
C GLY A 376 22.13 -10.01 -32.59
N GLU A 377 22.86 -10.81 -31.80
CA GLU A 377 22.28 -11.84 -30.95
C GLU A 377 21.38 -11.29 -29.84
N HIS A 378 21.66 -10.08 -29.35
CA HIS A 378 20.83 -9.43 -28.34
C HIS A 378 19.49 -8.99 -28.93
N LEU A 379 19.46 -8.49 -30.17
CA LEU A 379 18.21 -8.13 -30.85
C LEU A 379 17.37 -9.37 -31.12
N ALA A 380 18.02 -10.44 -31.59
CA ALA A 380 17.37 -11.73 -31.78
C ALA A 380 16.81 -12.27 -30.45
N SER A 381 17.50 -12.07 -29.32
CA SER A 381 17.02 -12.46 -27.99
C SER A 381 15.83 -11.63 -27.53
N TYR A 382 15.90 -10.31 -27.68
CA TYR A 382 14.79 -9.41 -27.38
C TYR A 382 13.53 -9.77 -28.19
N GLN A 383 13.65 -9.94 -29.51
CA GLN A 383 12.52 -10.30 -30.38
C GLN A 383 11.91 -11.66 -30.03
N ARG A 384 12.73 -12.63 -29.57
CA ARG A 384 12.20 -13.90 -29.03
C ARG A 384 11.42 -13.68 -27.73
N GLY A 385 11.95 -12.88 -26.82
CA GLY A 385 11.30 -12.53 -25.56
C GLY A 385 9.99 -11.76 -25.78
N GLU A 386 10.00 -10.76 -26.65
CA GLU A 386 8.84 -9.97 -27.05
C GLU A 386 7.74 -10.85 -27.68
N LYS A 387 8.08 -11.73 -28.63
CA LYS A 387 7.11 -12.68 -29.20
C LYS A 387 6.53 -13.63 -28.16
N LEU A 388 7.31 -14.01 -27.14
CA LEU A 388 6.81 -14.83 -26.04
C LEU A 388 5.85 -14.03 -25.16
N TYR A 389 6.25 -12.82 -24.78
CA TYR A 389 5.54 -11.89 -23.91
C TYR A 389 4.20 -11.45 -24.50
N MET A 390 4.21 -11.04 -25.78
CA MET A 390 3.04 -10.60 -26.54
C MET A 390 2.20 -11.74 -27.09
N GLY A 391 2.82 -12.91 -27.29
CA GLY A 391 2.20 -14.05 -27.95
C GLY A 391 1.87 -15.17 -26.98
N ARG A 392 2.56 -16.31 -27.15
CA ARG A 392 2.15 -17.60 -26.58
C ARG A 392 2.07 -17.64 -25.05
N ALA A 393 2.89 -16.88 -24.34
CA ALA A 393 2.82 -16.83 -22.89
C ALA A 393 1.80 -15.80 -22.36
N ALA A 394 1.29 -14.92 -23.25
CA ALA A 394 0.28 -13.90 -22.96
C ALA A 394 0.56 -13.06 -21.71
N CYS A 395 1.84 -12.82 -21.42
CA CYS A 395 2.27 -12.08 -20.22
C CYS A 395 1.74 -10.65 -20.21
N ILE A 396 1.52 -10.06 -21.39
CA ILE A 396 0.83 -8.78 -21.60
C ILE A 396 -0.50 -8.66 -20.86
N GLY A 397 -1.26 -9.75 -20.72
CA GLY A 397 -2.55 -9.73 -20.03
C GLY A 397 -2.43 -9.37 -18.54
N CYS A 398 -1.26 -9.63 -17.93
CA CYS A 398 -1.00 -9.34 -16.51
C CYS A 398 -0.08 -8.14 -16.28
N HIS A 399 0.65 -7.68 -17.30
CA HIS A 399 1.78 -6.74 -17.17
C HIS A 399 1.75 -5.60 -18.19
N GLY A 400 0.64 -5.38 -18.89
CA GLY A 400 0.53 -4.30 -19.89
C GLY A 400 1.34 -4.57 -21.17
N ALA A 401 1.13 -3.74 -22.20
CA ALA A 401 1.86 -3.90 -23.47
C ALA A 401 3.32 -3.42 -23.37
N ASP A 402 3.62 -2.59 -22.39
CA ASP A 402 4.92 -1.97 -22.13
C ASP A 402 5.69 -2.65 -20.98
N GLY A 403 5.13 -3.68 -20.34
CA GLY A 403 5.78 -4.35 -19.22
C GLY A 403 5.47 -3.78 -17.84
N ASN A 404 4.60 -2.76 -17.74
CA ASN A 404 4.27 -2.05 -16.50
C ASN A 404 3.00 -2.56 -15.81
#